data_AF-A0A2W4Z0T9-F1
#
_entry.id   AF-A0A2W4Z0T9-F1
#
_cell.length_a   1.000
_cell.length_b   1.000
_cell.length_c   1.000
_cell.angle_alpha   90.00
_cell.angle_beta   90.00
_cell.angle_gamma   90.00
#
_symmetry.space_group_name_H-M   'P 1'
#
loop_
_entity.id
_entity.type
_entity.pdbx_description
1 polymer ?
#
loop_
_entity_poly.entity_id
_entity_poly.type
_entity_poly.pdbx_seq_one_letter_code
_entity_poly.pdbx_strand_id
1 'polypeptide(L)' 'MVTSRRVKCDGGGGALGHPVVYYDMGEEPFVECGYCDRRFVLAEGADGH' A
#
# COMPACT_ATOMS: atom_id res chain seq x y z
N MET A 1 -2.68 -2.93 8.00
CA MET A 1 -1.81 -1.79 8.40
C MET A 1 -0.41 -2.07 7.91
N VAL A 2 0.37 -1.05 7.58
CA VAL A 2 1.75 -1.15 7.08
C VAL A 2 2.68 -0.29 7.92
N THR A 3 3.97 -0.61 7.93
CA THR A 3 4.99 0.07 8.74
C THR A 3 5.82 1.08 7.95
N SER A 4 5.50 1.31 6.67
CA SER A 4 6.24 2.20 5.79
C SER A 4 5.27 2.96 4.89
N ARG A 5 5.62 4.21 4.58
CA ARG A 5 4.85 5.06 3.65
C ARG A 5 4.94 4.58 2.20
N ARG A 6 5.97 3.82 1.84
CA ARG A 6 6.08 3.14 0.55
C ARG A 6 5.47 1.75 0.65
N VAL A 7 4.50 1.49 -0.21
CA VAL A 7 3.75 0.24 -0.25
C VAL A 7 3.96 -0.44 -1.59
N LYS A 8 4.25 -1.73 -1.53
CA LYS A 8 4.19 -2.64 -2.69
C LYS A 8 2.83 -3.33 -2.67
N CYS A 9 2.08 -3.24 -3.77
CA CYS A 9 0.87 -4.01 -3.98
C CYS A 9 1.07 -4.96 -5.16
N ASP A 10 1.00 -6.26 -4.89
CA ASP A 10 1.12 -7.35 -5.89
C ASP A 10 -0.23 -7.92 -6.35
N GLY A 11 -1.35 -7.27 -5.99
CA GLY A 11 -2.69 -7.74 -6.36
C GLY A 11 -3.14 -9.03 -5.67
N GLY A 12 -2.42 -9.54 -4.67
CA GLY A 12 -2.76 -10.78 -3.96
C GLY A 12 -2.21 -12.05 -4.57
N GLY A 13 -1.23 -11.95 -5.48
CA GLY A 13 -0.48 -13.08 -6.02
C GLY A 13 -1.27 -14.12 -6.84
N GLY A 14 -2.53 -13.82 -7.19
CA GLY A 14 -3.41 -14.72 -7.96
C GLY A 14 -3.68 -14.24 -9.38
N ALA A 15 -4.29 -15.10 -10.20
CA ALA A 15 -4.63 -14.81 -11.60
C ALA A 15 -5.60 -13.64 -11.80
N LEU A 16 -6.34 -13.26 -10.74
CA LEU A 16 -7.30 -12.15 -10.73
C LEU A 16 -6.70 -10.84 -10.15
N GLY A 17 -5.41 -10.84 -9.83
CA GLY A 17 -4.72 -9.65 -9.34
C GLY A 17 -4.34 -8.67 -10.45
N HIS A 18 -3.46 -7.74 -10.11
CA HIS A 18 -2.85 -6.79 -11.04
C HIS A 18 -1.33 -6.90 -10.99
N PRO A 19 -0.60 -6.35 -11.98
CA PRO A 19 0.85 -6.27 -11.94
C PRO A 19 1.36 -5.60 -10.66
N VAL A 20 2.57 -5.94 -10.23
CA VAL A 20 3.18 -5.30 -9.05
C VAL A 20 3.29 -3.80 -9.29
N VAL A 21 2.72 -3.02 -8.38
CA VAL A 21 2.79 -1.57 -8.37
C VAL A 21 3.25 -1.07 -7.01
N TYR A 22 3.83 0.13 -7.01
CA TYR A 22 4.34 0.79 -5.83
C TYR A 22 3.60 2.11 -5.63
N TYR A 23 3.19 2.36 -4.40
CA TYR A 23 2.53 3.58 -3.99
C TYR A 23 3.34 4.25 -2.88
N ASP A 24 3.32 5.57 -2.86
CA ASP A 24 3.86 6.39 -1.77
C ASP A 24 2.69 7.13 -1.13
N MET A 25 2.55 7.00 0.19
CA MET A 25 1.47 7.68 0.94
C MET A 25 1.71 9.19 1.09
N GLY A 26 2.91 9.70 0.80
CA GLY A 26 3.25 11.10 1.02
C GLY A 26 3.03 11.51 2.48
N GLU A 27 2.20 12.53 2.69
CA GLU A 27 1.82 13.03 4.02
C GLU A 27 0.55 12.37 4.57
N GLU A 28 -0.15 11.57 3.76
CA GLU A 28 -1.38 10.92 4.17
C GLU A 28 -1.08 9.66 5.01
N PRO A 29 -1.96 9.32 5.97
CA PRO A 29 -1.80 8.11 6.79
C PRO A 29 -2.25 6.84 6.06
N PHE A 30 -2.66 6.93 4.80
CA PHE A 30 -3.07 5.78 4.00
C PHE A 30 -2.90 6.03 2.49
N VAL A 31 -2.89 4.94 1.72
CA VAL A 31 -3.02 4.98 0.25
C VAL A 31 -3.89 3.82 -0.23
N GLU A 32 -4.60 4.03 -1.32
CA GLU A 32 -5.48 3.04 -1.94
C GLU A 32 -4.89 2.55 -3.26
N CYS A 33 -4.94 1.23 -3.48
CA CYS A 33 -4.53 0.67 -4.76
C CYS A 33 -5.66 0.83 -5.78
N GLY A 34 -5.42 1.60 -6.84
CA GLY A 34 -6.40 1.83 -7.92
C GLY A 34 -6.75 0.62 -8.80
N TYR A 35 -6.29 -0.59 -8.47
CA TYR A 35 -6.59 -1.82 -9.21
C TYR A 35 -7.45 -2.81 -8.42
N CYS A 36 -7.17 -2.98 -7.12
CA CYS A 36 -7.86 -3.95 -6.27
C CYS A 36 -8.56 -3.30 -5.06
N ASP A 37 -8.61 -1.97 -5.04
CA ASP A 37 -9.26 -1.15 -4.01
C ASP A 37 -8.80 -1.46 -2.58
N ARG A 38 -7.60 -2.06 -2.44
CA ARG A 38 -7.00 -2.29 -1.13
C ARG A 38 -6.49 -0.99 -0.56
N ARG A 39 -6.95 -0.69 0.66
CA ARG A 39 -6.46 0.42 1.46
C ARG A 39 -5.32 -0.02 2.38
N PHE A 40 -4.17 0.62 2.21
CA PHE A 40 -3.01 0.44 3.07
C PHE A 40 -2.95 1.61 4.04
N VAL A 41 -3.04 1.32 5.34
CA VAL A 41 -3.03 2.33 6.41
C VAL A 41 -1.73 2.22 7.18
N LEU A 42 -1.03 3.34 7.39
CA LEU A 42 0.18 3.42 8.18
C LEU A 42 -0.15 3.11 9.65
N ALA A 43 0.64 2.23 10.26
CA ALA A 43 0.52 1.93 11.68
C ALA A 43 0.93 3.14 12.52
N GLU A 44 0.25 3.38 13.64
CA GLU A 44 0.61 4.45 14.56
C GLU A 44 2.05 4.27 15.08
N GLY A 45 2.85 5.34 15.00
CA GLY A 45 4.26 5.31 15.37
C GLY A 45 5.22 4.73 14.31
N ALA A 46 4.71 4.28 13.17
CA ALA A 46 5.55 3.88 12.04
C ALA A 46 6.02 5.12 11.24
N ASP A 47 6.92 5.91 11.82
CA ASP A 47 7.69 6.90 11.07
C ASP A 47 8.87 6.16 10.42
N GLY A 48 8.62 5.62 9.23
CA GLY A 48 9.63 4.91 8.47
C GLY A 48 10.73 5.86 8.01
N HIS A 49 11.88 5.80 8.70
CA HIS A 49 13.15 6.41 8.29
C HIS A 49 13.65 5.83 6.96
#